data_AF-K8WVD0-F1
#
_entry.id   AF-K8WVD0-F1
#
_cell.length_a   1.000
_cell.length_b   1.000
_cell.length_c   1.000
_cell.angle_alpha   90.00
_cell.angle_beta   90.00
_cell.angle_gamma   90.00
#
_symmetry.space_group_name_H-M   'P 1'
#
loop_
_entity.id
_entity.type
_entity.pdbx_description
1 polymer ?
#
loop_
_entity_poly.entity_id
_entity_poly.type
_entity_poly.pdbx_seq_one_letter_code
_entity_poly.pdbx_strand_id
1 'polypeptide(L)' 'MPLIILWVGLALLLGIVASSSGRSFWAWFILGIIIDPILAGLLYLLIAKDA' A
#
# COMPACT_ATOMS: atom_id res chain seq x y z
N MET A 1 -9.42 -17.73 -6.84
CA MET A 1 -9.45 -17.38 -5.39
C MET A 1 -8.11 -16.88 -4.81
N PRO A 2 -6.91 -17.40 -5.15
CA PRO A 2 -5.66 -16.99 -4.48
C PRO A 2 -5.20 -15.57 -4.85
N LEU A 3 -5.55 -15.09 -6.04
CA LEU A 3 -5.19 -13.75 -6.52
C LEU A 3 -5.80 -12.62 -5.68
N ILE A 4 -7.01 -12.79 -5.16
CA ILE A 4 -7.66 -11.80 -4.29
C ILE A 4 -6.96 -11.72 -2.93
N ILE A 5 -6.53 -12.88 -2.40
CA ILE A 5 -5.78 -12.94 -1.14
C ILE A 5 -4.41 -12.29 -1.31
N LEU A 6 -3.73 -12.55 -2.43
CA LEU A 6 -2.47 -11.90 -2.77
C LEU A 6 -2.64 -10.38 -2.89
N TRP A 7 -3.70 -9.93 -3.57
CA TRP A 7 -4.03 -8.51 -3.74
C TRP A 7 -4.25 -7.82 -2.40
N VAL A 8 -5.15 -8.35 -1.56
CA VAL A 8 -5.42 -7.80 -0.23
C VAL A 8 -4.18 -7.87 0.66
N GLY A 9 -3.39 -8.94 0.57
CA GLY A 9 -2.13 -9.08 1.30
C GLY A 9 -1.09 -8.03 0.91
N LEU A 10 -0.93 -7.74 -0.39
CA LEU A 10 -0.05 -6.68 -0.88
C LEU A 10 -0.54 -5.28 -0.44
N ALA A 11 -1.84 -5.03 -0.51
CA ALA A 11 -2.41 -3.78 -0.01
C ALA A 11 -2.18 -3.63 1.50
N LEU A 12 -2.32 -4.71 2.26
CA LEU A 12 -2.08 -4.75 3.70
C LEU A 12 -0.62 -4.43 4.03
N LEU A 13 0.33 -5.07 3.33
CA LEU A 13 1.76 -4.80 3.47
C LEU A 13 2.07 -3.33 3.19
N LEU A 14 1.48 -2.75 2.15
CA LEU A 14 1.64 -1.34 1.84
C LEU A 14 1.14 -0.44 2.97
N GLY A 15 -0.04 -0.74 3.53
CA GLY A 15 -0.57 -0.03 4.68
C GLY A 15 0.38 -0.08 5.89
N ILE A 16 0.93 -1.26 6.20
CA ILE A 16 1.89 -1.45 7.30
C ILE A 16 3.15 -0.62 7.08
N VAL A 17 3.72 -0.69 5.88
CA VAL A 17 4.92 0.08 5.51
C VAL A 17 4.64 1.58 5.61
N ALA A 18 3.51 2.05 5.09
CA ALA A 18 3.13 3.44 5.21
C ALA A 18 2.94 3.89 6.67
N SER A 19 2.34 3.04 7.50
CA SER A 19 2.19 3.29 8.94
C SER A 19 3.53 3.40 9.66
N SER A 20 4.53 2.58 9.28
CA SER A 20 5.87 2.65 9.85
C SER A 20 6.62 3.93 9.49
N SER A 21 6.23 4.61 8.41
CA SER A 21 6.78 5.90 7.99
C SER A 21 5.95 7.11 8.43
N GLY A 22 5.06 6.94 9.41
CA GLY A 22 4.23 8.03 9.94
C GLY A 22 3.09 8.48 9.01
N ARG A 23 2.77 7.72 7.94
CA ARG A 23 1.63 7.99 7.06
C ARG A 23 0.43 7.14 7.47
N SER A 24 -0.77 7.56 7.06
CA SER A 24 -2.01 6.86 7.42
C SER A 24 -2.07 5.46 6.80
N PHE A 25 -2.06 4.42 7.65
CA PHE A 25 -2.27 3.02 7.27
C PHE A 25 -3.50 2.86 6.36
N TRP A 26 -4.64 3.39 6.80
CA TRP A 26 -5.92 3.22 6.12
C TRP A 26 -5.95 3.92 4.77
N ALA A 27 -5.31 5.09 4.65
CA ALA A 27 -5.22 5.81 3.39
C ALA A 27 -4.48 4.97 2.34
N TRP A 28 -3.31 4.43 2.68
CA TRP A 28 -2.50 3.64 1.74
C TRP A 28 -3.07 2.24 1.49
N PHE A 29 -3.70 1.62 2.49
CA PHE A 29 -4.39 0.34 2.35
C PHE A 29 -5.57 0.44 1.37
N ILE A 30 -6.46 1.42 1.54
CA ILE A 30 -7.61 1.64 0.67
C ILE A 30 -7.15 1.99 -0.75
N LEU A 31 -6.10 2.81 -0.88
CA LEU A 31 -5.53 3.20 -2.17
C LEU A 31 -4.93 1.98 -2.91
N GLY A 32 -4.27 1.07 -2.20
CA GLY A 32 -3.78 -0.20 -2.75
C GLY A 32 -4.89 -1.20 -3.11
N ILE A 33 -6.04 -1.16 -2.43
CA ILE A 33 -7.22 -1.97 -2.79
C ILE A 33 -7.91 -1.43 -4.04
N ILE A 34 -8.09 -0.10 -4.14
CA ILE A 34 -8.88 0.53 -5.20
C ILE A 34 -8.11 0.61 -6.52
N ILE A 35 -6.85 1.03 -6.47
CA ILE A 35 -6.05 1.27 -7.68
C ILE A 35 -5.38 -0.04 -8.07
N ASP A 36 -4.32 -0.37 -7.35
CA ASP A 36 -3.52 -1.58 -7.48
C ASP A 36 -2.41 -1.46 -6.41
N PRO A 37 -2.10 -2.52 -5.67
CA PRO A 37 -1.19 -2.44 -4.54
C PRO A 37 0.27 -2.27 -4.99
N ILE A 38 0.61 -2.65 -6.22
CA ILE A 38 1.94 -2.44 -6.80
C ILE A 38 2.11 -0.98 -7.20
N LEU A 39 1.12 -0.41 -7.89
CA LEU A 39 1.09 1.03 -8.24
C LEU A 39 1.08 1.91 -7.00
N ALA A 40 0.28 1.56 -6.00
CA ALA A 40 0.25 2.27 -4.72
C ALA A 40 1.59 2.14 -3.97
N GLY A 41 2.25 0.99 -4.04
CA GLY A 41 3.62 0.81 -3.56
C GLY A 41 4.64 1.66 -4.28
N LEU A 42 4.53 1.77 -5.61
CA LEU A 42 5.41 2.62 -6.41
C LEU A 42 5.21 4.11 -6.08
N LEU A 43 3.96 4.55 -5.93
CA LEU A 43 3.61 5.90 -5.47
C LEU A 43 4.15 6.16 -4.06
N TYR A 44 4.04 5.18 -3.17
CA TYR A 44 4.64 5.30 -1.85
C TYR A 44 6.16 5.47 -1.94
N LEU A 45 6.86 4.69 -2.79
CA LEU A 45 8.30 4.86 -2.99
C LEU A 45 8.65 6.24 -3.56
N LEU A 46 7.88 6.74 -4.53
CA LEU A 46 8.15 8.02 -5.19
C LEU A 46 7.86 9.24 -4.30
N ILE A 47 6.86 9.16 -3.43
CA ILE A 47 6.35 10.33 -2.69
C ILE A 47 6.69 10.25 -1.20
N ALA A 48 7.00 9.06 -0.68
CA ALA A 48 7.22 8.84 0.76
C ALA A 48 8.64 8.41 1.13
N LYS A 49 9.43 7.89 0.19
CA LYS A 49 10.81 7.45 0.47
C LYS A 49 11.82 8.60 0.53
N ASP A 50 11.51 9.72 -0.11
CA ASP A 50 12.38 10.90 -0.20
C ASP A 50 12.21 11.90 0.96
N ALA A 51 11.47 11.55 2.01
CA ALA A 51 11.20 12.40 3.18
C ALA A 51 11.92 11.89 4.44
#